data_AF-A0A662J263-F1
#
_entry.id   AF-A0A662J263-F1
#
_cell.length_a   1.000
_cell.length_b   1.000
_cell.length_c   1.000
_cell.angle_alpha   90.00
_cell.angle_beta   90.00
_cell.angle_gamma   90.00
#
_symmetry.space_group_name_H-M   'P 1'
#
loop_
_entity.id
_entity.type
_entity.pdbx_description
1 polymer ?
#
loop_
_entity_poly.entity_id
_entity_poly.type
_entity_poly.pdbx_seq_one_letter_code
_entity_poly.pdbx_strand_id
1 'polypeptide(L)'
;MPPILKVPDDVETPLLGCIAFGVIDRGTNLLQVRPTTLCPLSCIFCSVDSGPKTSRRQAEFLVDLNYLLETFKEVVKVKGAHNIEAHIDTVGDPLTYPHIVDLVQGLADTQGVEVVSMQTHGALLTERTVEELEEAGLSRVNLSIDALDEELARKLSDTPSYDIERITWIAEYIAKSTNIDLLISPVWVPSLNDGEIPKIIEFALKIGAGKRWPPLGIQKMEVHKYGRKPKGVKAMTWYRFYRSLKELEARFKVKLILSPRDFGIHKRVKVPSPFRRFEKVRVRVVGPGWLKGEKLGVAKGRTLTLVDADQVKIGSTVSVTVIGVKDGLYIARPV
;
A
#
# COMPACT_ATOMS: atom_id res chain seq x y z
N MET A 1 8.77 -12.26 -15.77
CA MET A 1 8.58 -11.27 -14.70
C MET A 1 9.31 -9.99 -15.08
N PRO A 2 8.78 -8.80 -14.75
CA PRO A 2 9.52 -7.55 -14.95
C PRO A 2 10.86 -7.59 -14.18
N PRO A 3 11.91 -6.91 -14.67
CA PRO A 3 13.17 -6.75 -13.93
C PRO A 3 12.95 -6.01 -12.61
N ILE A 4 13.74 -6.37 -11.60
CA ILE A 4 13.78 -5.70 -10.30
C ILE A 4 14.90 -4.67 -10.33
N LEU A 5 14.58 -3.42 -10.05
CA LEU A 5 15.51 -2.30 -10.05
C LEU A 5 15.69 -1.77 -8.64
N LYS A 6 16.93 -1.67 -8.19
CA LYS A 6 17.29 -1.10 -6.89
C LYS A 6 17.34 0.43 -6.98
N VAL A 7 16.76 1.10 -5.99
CA VAL A 7 16.83 2.55 -5.85
C VAL A 7 17.71 2.87 -4.63
N PRO A 8 18.84 3.59 -4.79
CA PRO A 8 19.26 4.34 -5.98
C PRO A 8 20.20 3.60 -6.95
N ASP A 9 20.69 2.39 -6.62
CA ASP A 9 21.81 1.75 -7.35
C ASP A 9 21.57 1.56 -8.86
N ASP A 10 20.41 1.03 -9.25
CA ASP A 10 20.06 0.81 -10.65
C ASP A 10 19.31 2.02 -11.25
N VAL A 11 18.57 2.75 -10.40
CA VAL A 11 17.81 3.95 -10.79
C VAL A 11 17.98 5.04 -9.75
N GLU A 12 18.84 6.00 -10.05
CA GLU A 12 19.12 7.14 -9.19
C GLU A 12 17.96 8.16 -9.23
N THR A 13 17.03 8.04 -8.28
CA THR A 13 15.81 8.85 -8.26
C THR A 13 15.38 9.21 -6.83
N PRO A 14 14.85 10.43 -6.58
CA PRO A 14 14.30 10.80 -5.28
C PRO A 14 13.16 9.88 -4.81
N LEU A 15 13.02 9.69 -3.51
CA LEU A 15 11.93 8.89 -2.92
C LEU A 15 10.64 9.69 -2.69
N LEU A 16 10.55 10.91 -3.22
CA LEU A 16 9.35 11.75 -3.19
C LEU A 16 8.90 12.05 -4.62
N GLY A 17 7.62 11.83 -4.93
CA GLY A 17 7.04 12.17 -6.24
C GLY A 17 6.44 11.01 -7.04
N CYS A 18 6.79 9.78 -6.68
CA CYS A 18 6.31 8.57 -7.35
C CYS A 18 5.27 7.83 -6.50
N ILE A 19 4.27 7.23 -7.16
CA ILE A 19 3.29 6.40 -6.48
C ILE A 19 3.84 5.01 -6.13
N ALA A 20 4.82 4.50 -6.88
CA ALA A 20 5.22 3.10 -6.79
C ALA A 20 6.05 2.79 -5.53
N PHE A 21 6.93 3.72 -5.13
CA PHE A 21 7.91 3.52 -4.05
C PHE A 21 8.19 4.84 -3.32
N GLY A 22 8.92 4.76 -2.20
CA GLY A 22 9.38 5.91 -1.43
C GLY A 22 8.38 6.37 -0.37
N VAL A 23 8.35 7.66 -0.09
CA VAL A 23 7.48 8.26 0.95
C VAL A 23 6.39 9.10 0.29
N ILE A 24 5.13 8.90 0.69
CA ILE A 24 3.99 9.67 0.16
C ILE A 24 3.31 10.42 1.30
N ASP A 25 3.22 11.74 1.16
CA ASP A 25 2.54 12.63 2.08
C ASP A 25 1.23 13.17 1.48
N ARG A 26 0.12 12.83 2.12
CA ARG A 26 -1.22 13.30 1.73
C ARG A 26 -1.71 14.52 2.54
N GLY A 27 -0.87 15.09 3.40
CA GLY A 27 -1.19 16.24 4.26
C GLY A 27 -1.86 15.86 5.58
N THR A 28 -1.56 14.66 6.05
CA THR A 28 -2.00 14.15 7.36
C THR A 28 -0.80 13.75 8.19
N ASN A 29 -0.96 13.39 9.46
CA ASN A 29 0.13 12.83 10.26
C ASN A 29 0.56 11.42 9.83
N LEU A 30 -0.28 10.71 9.07
CA LEU A 30 0.08 9.44 8.43
C LEU A 30 0.94 9.67 7.17
N LEU A 31 2.09 8.99 7.12
CA LEU A 31 3.00 8.91 5.99
C LEU A 31 3.00 7.49 5.42
N GLN A 32 2.81 7.37 4.12
CA GLN A 32 2.94 6.08 3.44
C GLN A 32 4.42 5.81 3.14
N VAL A 33 4.91 4.62 3.47
CA VAL A 33 6.29 4.18 3.27
C VAL A 33 6.27 2.94 2.38
N ARG A 34 6.80 3.05 1.16
CA ARG A 34 6.72 2.02 0.11
C ARG A 34 8.10 1.48 -0.25
N PRO A 35 8.55 0.38 0.39
CA PRO A 35 9.93 -0.10 0.24
C PRO A 35 10.14 -1.01 -0.99
N THR A 36 9.08 -1.60 -1.53
CA THR A 36 9.14 -2.50 -2.68
C THR A 36 7.86 -2.39 -3.49
N THR A 37 7.85 -2.81 -4.76
CA THR A 37 6.62 -2.98 -5.56
C THR A 37 6.23 -4.44 -5.80
N LEU A 38 7.06 -5.38 -5.32
CA LEU A 38 6.91 -6.81 -5.50
C LEU A 38 5.67 -7.34 -4.77
N CYS A 39 5.05 -8.39 -5.32
CA CYS A 39 3.89 -9.04 -4.72
C CYS A 39 3.92 -10.53 -5.05
N PRO A 40 3.70 -11.43 -4.08
CA PRO A 40 3.63 -12.86 -4.34
C PRO A 40 2.27 -13.28 -4.92
N LEU A 41 1.25 -12.41 -4.83
CA LEU A 41 -0.13 -12.70 -5.21
C LEU A 41 -0.49 -12.12 -6.58
N SER A 42 -1.57 -12.62 -7.19
CA SER A 42 -2.09 -12.13 -8.46
C SER A 42 -3.60 -11.83 -8.41
N CYS A 43 -4.07 -11.25 -7.30
CA CYS A 43 -5.49 -11.11 -7.02
C CYS A 43 -6.31 -10.55 -8.20
N ILE A 44 -7.38 -11.24 -8.57
CA ILE A 44 -8.17 -10.95 -9.78
C ILE A 44 -8.86 -9.58 -9.79
N PHE A 45 -8.91 -8.91 -8.63
CA PHE A 45 -9.48 -7.58 -8.40
C PHE A 45 -8.41 -6.54 -8.01
N CYS A 46 -7.12 -6.86 -8.10
CA CYS A 46 -6.04 -5.97 -7.69
C CYS A 46 -6.11 -4.64 -8.47
N SER A 47 -6.25 -3.53 -7.75
CA SER A 47 -6.38 -2.17 -8.32
C SER A 47 -5.16 -1.72 -9.13
N VAL A 48 -4.01 -2.38 -8.94
CA VAL A 48 -2.73 -1.99 -9.53
C VAL A 48 -1.98 -3.12 -10.26
N ASP A 49 -2.71 -4.19 -10.62
CA ASP A 49 -2.22 -5.31 -11.43
C ASP A 49 -0.89 -5.91 -10.92
N SER A 50 -0.83 -6.22 -9.63
CA SER A 50 0.38 -6.72 -8.97
C SER A 50 0.70 -8.18 -9.18
N GLY A 51 2.00 -8.45 -9.03
CA GLY A 51 2.56 -9.78 -8.91
C GLY A 51 2.78 -10.48 -10.25
N PRO A 52 3.05 -11.80 -10.21
CA PRO A 52 3.69 -12.51 -11.31
C PRO A 52 2.85 -12.56 -12.60
N LYS A 53 1.52 -12.51 -12.49
CA LYS A 53 0.59 -12.52 -13.64
C LYS A 53 0.27 -11.13 -14.19
N THR A 54 1.02 -10.10 -13.79
CA THR A 54 0.85 -8.75 -14.34
C THR A 54 1.00 -8.74 -15.86
N SER A 55 0.18 -7.95 -16.53
CA SER A 55 0.27 -7.73 -17.98
C SER A 55 0.78 -6.33 -18.34
N ARG A 56 0.77 -5.42 -17.35
CA ARG A 56 1.04 -4.00 -17.56
C ARG A 56 2.35 -3.50 -16.99
N ARG A 57 2.94 -4.18 -16.01
CA ARG A 57 4.21 -3.74 -15.42
C ARG A 57 5.38 -3.99 -16.36
N GLN A 58 6.34 -3.08 -16.34
CA GLN A 58 7.61 -3.20 -17.07
C GLN A 58 8.84 -3.24 -16.15
N ALA A 59 8.71 -2.83 -14.90
CA ALA A 59 9.75 -2.90 -13.87
C ALA A 59 9.11 -3.09 -12.49
N GLU A 60 9.87 -3.66 -11.57
CA GLU A 60 9.58 -3.64 -10.13
C GLU A 60 10.74 -2.92 -9.42
N PHE A 61 10.48 -2.33 -8.26
CA PHE A 61 11.44 -1.54 -7.50
C PHE A 61 11.69 -2.13 -6.13
N LEU A 62 12.95 -2.03 -5.69
CA LEU A 62 13.39 -2.34 -4.34
C LEU A 62 14.18 -1.13 -3.83
N VAL A 63 13.69 -0.49 -2.78
CA VAL A 63 14.31 0.72 -2.24
C VAL A 63 15.36 0.35 -1.20
N ASP A 64 16.53 0.97 -1.28
CA ASP A 64 17.55 0.87 -0.23
C ASP A 64 16.99 1.33 1.12
N LEU A 65 17.29 0.56 2.17
CA LEU A 65 16.76 0.77 3.51
C LEU A 65 17.20 2.12 4.08
N ASN A 66 18.50 2.42 4.01
CA ASN A 66 19.06 3.63 4.59
C ASN A 66 18.51 4.86 3.87
N TYR A 67 18.48 4.83 2.55
CA TYR A 67 17.94 5.92 1.76
C TYR A 67 16.46 6.20 2.06
N LEU A 68 15.66 5.14 2.26
CA LEU A 68 14.26 5.24 2.64
C LEU A 68 14.08 5.85 4.04
N LEU A 69 14.85 5.37 5.03
CA LEU A 69 14.80 5.89 6.40
C LEU A 69 15.26 7.34 6.49
N GLU A 70 16.31 7.72 5.75
CA GLU A 70 16.78 9.11 5.68
C GLU A 70 15.71 10.03 5.08
N THR A 71 15.13 9.65 3.93
CA THR A 71 14.04 10.41 3.32
C THR A 71 12.84 10.52 4.27
N PHE A 72 12.47 9.43 4.93
CA PHE A 72 11.37 9.42 5.90
C PHE A 72 11.63 10.41 7.04
N LYS A 73 12.84 10.39 7.63
CA LYS A 73 13.24 11.34 8.69
C LYS A 73 13.16 12.80 8.23
N GLU A 74 13.55 13.11 7.00
CA GLU A 74 13.39 14.46 6.44
C GLU A 74 11.93 14.90 6.38
N VAL A 75 11.03 14.00 5.92
CA VAL A 75 9.60 14.29 5.85
C VAL A 75 9.00 14.45 7.24
N VAL A 76 9.40 13.62 8.21
CA VAL A 76 8.96 13.72 9.61
C VAL A 76 9.34 15.07 10.23
N LYS A 77 10.56 15.57 9.96
CA LYS A 77 11.00 16.90 10.41
C LYS A 77 10.09 18.01 9.86
N VAL A 78 9.75 17.97 8.57
CA VAL A 78 8.81 18.93 7.96
C VAL A 78 7.45 18.90 8.67
N LYS A 79 7.02 17.74 9.16
CA LYS A 79 5.73 17.53 9.81
C LYS A 79 5.74 17.84 11.32
N GLY A 80 6.88 18.27 11.85
CA GLY A 80 7.04 18.70 13.23
C GLY A 80 7.39 17.59 14.21
N ALA A 81 7.74 16.38 13.74
CA ALA A 81 8.27 15.30 14.57
C ALA A 81 7.45 14.95 15.83
N HIS A 82 6.12 14.85 15.71
CA HIS A 82 5.24 14.35 16.77
C HIS A 82 3.92 13.78 16.22
N ASN A 83 3.38 12.77 16.90
CA ASN A 83 2.14 12.06 16.55
C ASN A 83 2.12 11.52 15.10
N ILE A 84 3.26 11.07 14.57
CA ILE A 84 3.37 10.54 13.21
C ILE A 84 3.01 9.05 13.18
N GLU A 85 2.26 8.66 12.16
CA GLU A 85 2.08 7.25 11.80
C GLU A 85 2.91 6.94 10.55
N ALA A 86 3.82 5.97 10.66
CA ALA A 86 4.53 5.38 9.54
C ALA A 86 3.73 4.17 9.03
N HIS A 87 2.98 4.36 7.95
CA HIS A 87 2.18 3.31 7.35
C HIS A 87 2.93 2.65 6.19
N ILE A 88 3.45 1.46 6.42
CA ILE A 88 4.07 0.60 5.42
C ILE A 88 2.97 0.00 4.54
N ASP A 89 2.75 0.65 3.41
CA ASP A 89 1.93 0.14 2.32
C ASP A 89 2.81 -0.10 1.09
N THR A 90 2.21 -0.63 0.04
CA THR A 90 2.85 -0.67 -1.27
C THR A 90 1.79 -0.91 -2.34
N VAL A 91 2.20 -0.73 -3.59
CA VAL A 91 1.53 -1.29 -4.75
C VAL A 91 1.71 -2.83 -4.88
N GLY A 92 2.47 -3.46 -4.00
CA GLY A 92 2.70 -4.90 -3.91
C GLY A 92 2.32 -5.47 -2.54
N ASP A 93 3.18 -6.29 -1.94
CA ASP A 93 3.07 -6.73 -0.54
C ASP A 93 4.37 -6.41 0.22
N PRO A 94 4.34 -5.69 1.36
CA PRO A 94 5.55 -5.30 2.10
C PRO A 94 6.42 -6.47 2.53
N LEU A 95 5.84 -7.65 2.77
CA LEU A 95 6.61 -8.82 3.23
C LEU A 95 7.53 -9.41 2.15
N THR A 96 7.46 -8.91 0.92
CA THR A 96 8.47 -9.21 -0.11
C THR A 96 9.75 -8.38 0.05
N TYR A 97 9.75 -7.39 0.94
CA TYR A 97 10.91 -6.57 1.24
C TYR A 97 11.87 -7.34 2.18
N PRO A 98 13.13 -7.58 1.79
CA PRO A 98 14.06 -8.39 2.56
C PRO A 98 14.48 -7.75 3.90
N HIS A 99 14.33 -6.43 4.05
CA HIS A 99 14.68 -5.68 5.25
C HIS A 99 13.43 -5.18 6.00
N ILE A 100 12.32 -5.93 5.98
CA ILE A 100 11.05 -5.45 6.55
C ILE A 100 11.14 -5.23 8.07
N VAL A 101 11.86 -6.10 8.80
CA VAL A 101 12.06 -5.96 10.25
C VAL A 101 12.91 -4.72 10.55
N ASP A 102 14.06 -4.57 9.87
CA ASP A 102 14.93 -3.40 10.02
C ASP A 102 14.22 -2.08 9.66
N LEU A 103 13.36 -2.12 8.64
CA LEU A 103 12.53 -0.97 8.27
C LEU A 103 11.55 -0.60 9.37
N VAL A 104 10.83 -1.57 9.95
CA VAL A 104 9.92 -1.32 11.06
C VAL A 104 10.67 -0.71 12.24
N GLN A 105 11.82 -1.27 12.61
CA GLN A 105 12.65 -0.77 13.69
C GLN A 105 13.13 0.67 13.43
N GLY A 106 13.71 0.93 12.25
CA GLY A 106 14.18 2.28 11.90
C GLY A 106 13.07 3.34 11.82
N LEU A 107 11.84 2.94 11.47
CA LEU A 107 10.67 3.80 11.50
C LEU A 107 10.21 4.06 12.95
N ALA A 108 10.15 3.02 13.79
CA ALA A 108 9.76 3.14 15.20
C ALA A 108 10.75 4.01 16.00
N ASP A 109 12.05 3.88 15.73
CA ASP A 109 13.12 4.66 16.36
C ASP A 109 13.16 6.13 15.89
N THR A 110 12.41 6.48 14.83
CA THR A 110 12.39 7.86 14.33
C THR A 110 11.60 8.76 15.28
N GLN A 111 12.28 9.76 15.86
CA GLN A 111 11.68 10.73 16.77
C GLN A 111 10.34 11.29 16.22
N GLY A 112 9.29 11.15 17.02
CA GLY A 112 7.96 11.66 16.70
C GLY A 112 7.02 10.65 16.03
N VAL A 113 7.52 9.46 15.67
CA VAL A 113 6.68 8.32 15.27
C VAL A 113 6.09 7.68 16.51
N GLU A 114 4.77 7.48 16.50
CA GLU A 114 4.02 6.85 17.60
C GLU A 114 3.32 5.56 17.17
N VAL A 115 3.17 5.37 15.86
CA VAL A 115 2.51 4.21 15.27
C VAL A 115 3.30 3.79 14.04
N VAL A 116 3.75 2.54 14.01
CA VAL A 116 4.17 1.87 12.78
C VAL A 116 3.08 0.87 12.41
N SER A 117 2.51 1.00 11.22
CA SER A 117 1.46 0.08 10.76
C SER A 117 1.81 -0.49 9.40
N MET A 118 1.39 -1.73 9.13
CA MET A 118 1.71 -2.42 7.87
C MET A 118 0.46 -3.04 7.25
N GLN A 119 0.35 -3.01 5.92
CA GLN A 119 -0.73 -3.69 5.19
C GLN A 119 -0.20 -4.86 4.37
N THR A 120 -0.72 -6.07 4.58
CA THR A 120 -0.28 -7.30 3.90
C THR A 120 -1.45 -8.27 3.70
N HIS A 121 -1.34 -9.19 2.74
CA HIS A 121 -2.23 -10.36 2.67
C HIS A 121 -1.73 -11.53 3.55
N GLY A 122 -0.59 -11.40 4.23
CA GLY A 122 -0.07 -12.42 5.13
C GLY A 122 0.54 -13.65 4.44
N ALA A 123 0.58 -13.68 3.09
CA ALA A 123 1.05 -14.82 2.32
C ALA A 123 2.50 -15.25 2.64
N LEU A 124 3.33 -14.31 3.10
CA LEU A 124 4.72 -14.57 3.51
C LEU A 124 4.93 -14.43 5.03
N LEU A 125 3.88 -14.08 5.77
CA LEU A 125 3.96 -13.87 7.21
C LEU A 125 4.16 -15.21 7.91
N THR A 126 4.98 -15.27 8.94
CA THR A 126 5.18 -16.47 9.78
C THR A 126 5.12 -16.06 11.25
N GLU A 127 4.94 -17.00 12.17
CA GLU A 127 5.01 -16.73 13.62
C GLU A 127 6.30 -15.99 13.98
N ARG A 128 7.44 -16.52 13.56
CA ARG A 128 8.75 -15.88 13.75
C ARG A 128 8.81 -14.46 13.21
N THR A 129 8.33 -14.23 11.99
CA THR A 129 8.32 -12.88 11.41
C THR A 129 7.40 -11.94 12.20
N VAL A 130 6.29 -12.45 12.76
CA VAL A 130 5.41 -11.65 13.64
C VAL A 130 6.13 -11.26 14.93
N GLU A 131 6.83 -12.19 15.57
CA GLU A 131 7.64 -11.92 16.77
C GLU A 131 8.73 -10.88 16.49
N GLU A 132 9.51 -11.06 15.41
CA GLU A 132 10.54 -10.10 14.99
C GLU A 132 9.96 -8.71 14.70
N LEU A 133 8.76 -8.63 14.10
CA LEU A 133 8.07 -7.37 13.84
C LEU A 133 7.54 -6.72 15.12
N GLU A 134 7.08 -7.49 16.10
CA GLU A 134 6.65 -6.99 17.41
C GLU A 134 7.84 -6.38 18.15
N GLU A 135 8.96 -7.10 18.22
CA GLU A 135 10.21 -6.62 18.84
C GLU A 135 10.74 -5.36 18.16
N ALA A 136 10.59 -5.27 16.83
CA ALA A 136 10.95 -4.07 16.06
C ALA A 136 10.00 -2.87 16.29
N GLY A 137 8.88 -3.04 16.99
CA GLY A 137 7.95 -1.96 17.32
C GLY A 137 6.78 -1.80 16.35
N LEU A 138 6.42 -2.84 15.59
CA LEU A 138 5.20 -2.82 14.77
C LEU A 138 3.97 -2.66 15.68
N SER A 139 3.18 -1.63 15.44
CA SER A 139 2.00 -1.31 16.28
C SER A 139 0.72 -1.96 15.76
N ARG A 140 0.56 -2.05 14.43
CA ARG A 140 -0.68 -2.58 13.81
C ARG A 140 -0.42 -3.29 12.49
N VAL A 141 -1.09 -4.43 12.30
CA VAL A 141 -1.20 -5.10 11.00
C VAL A 141 -2.61 -4.95 10.45
N ASN A 142 -2.72 -4.43 9.23
CA ASN A 142 -3.92 -4.49 8.41
C ASN A 142 -3.82 -5.73 7.52
N LEU A 143 -4.48 -6.82 7.92
CA LEU A 143 -4.41 -8.12 7.26
C LEU A 143 -5.59 -8.31 6.29
N SER A 144 -5.28 -8.38 5.00
CA SER A 144 -6.29 -8.65 3.96
C SER A 144 -6.64 -10.13 3.92
N ILE A 145 -7.87 -10.47 4.34
CA ILE A 145 -8.47 -11.79 4.21
C ILE A 145 -9.77 -11.65 3.44
N ASP A 146 -9.79 -12.02 2.16
CA ASP A 146 -10.95 -11.78 1.28
C ASP A 146 -11.97 -12.93 1.25
N ALA A 147 -11.58 -14.11 1.72
CA ALA A 147 -12.41 -15.29 1.91
C ALA A 147 -11.76 -16.19 2.97
N LEU A 148 -12.58 -16.93 3.71
CA LEU A 148 -12.17 -18.00 4.62
C LEU A 148 -12.30 -19.37 3.94
N ASP A 149 -13.15 -19.49 2.93
CA ASP A 149 -13.20 -20.66 2.05
C ASP A 149 -11.91 -20.79 1.22
N GLU A 150 -11.26 -21.95 1.28
CA GLU A 150 -9.93 -22.18 0.70
C GLU A 150 -9.94 -22.06 -0.84
N GLU A 151 -10.93 -22.66 -1.51
CA GLU A 151 -11.04 -22.62 -2.97
C GLU A 151 -11.28 -21.18 -3.45
N LEU A 152 -12.20 -20.48 -2.80
CA LEU A 152 -12.51 -19.09 -3.11
C LEU A 152 -11.32 -18.18 -2.81
N ALA A 153 -10.61 -18.38 -1.70
CA ALA A 153 -9.42 -17.60 -1.35
C ALA A 153 -8.30 -17.75 -2.39
N ARG A 154 -8.04 -18.97 -2.86
CA ARG A 154 -7.10 -19.23 -3.98
C ARG A 154 -7.56 -18.61 -5.29
N LYS A 155 -8.86 -18.68 -5.59
CA LYS A 155 -9.45 -18.06 -6.79
C LYS A 155 -9.36 -16.53 -6.76
N LEU A 156 -9.62 -15.92 -5.60
CA LEU A 156 -9.56 -14.47 -5.39
C LEU A 156 -8.13 -13.94 -5.49
N SER A 157 -7.17 -14.63 -4.88
CA SER A 157 -5.74 -14.28 -4.93
C SER A 157 -5.07 -14.68 -6.25
N ASP A 158 -5.69 -15.57 -7.03
CA ASP A 158 -5.15 -16.19 -8.26
C ASP A 158 -3.76 -16.83 -8.05
N THR A 159 -3.53 -17.35 -6.84
CA THR A 159 -2.27 -17.95 -6.42
C THR A 159 -2.55 -19.32 -5.78
N PRO A 160 -2.18 -20.44 -6.44
CA PRO A 160 -2.45 -21.79 -5.93
C PRO A 160 -1.83 -22.08 -4.55
N SER A 161 -0.68 -21.46 -4.25
CA SER A 161 0.00 -21.60 -2.96
C SER A 161 -0.57 -20.69 -1.85
N TYR A 162 -1.64 -19.94 -2.12
CA TYR A 162 -2.29 -19.15 -1.07
C TYR A 162 -2.98 -20.09 -0.08
N ASP A 163 -2.59 -19.97 1.19
CA ASP A 163 -3.01 -20.83 2.29
C ASP A 163 -3.75 -19.99 3.33
N ILE A 164 -5.08 -20.04 3.27
CA ILE A 164 -5.94 -19.26 4.16
C ILE A 164 -5.98 -19.83 5.58
N GLU A 165 -5.77 -21.14 5.75
CA GLU A 165 -5.77 -21.78 7.08
C GLU A 165 -4.57 -21.29 7.89
N ARG A 166 -3.38 -21.29 7.27
CA ARG A 166 -2.18 -20.71 7.87
C ARG A 166 -2.34 -19.23 8.18
N ILE A 167 -2.94 -18.45 7.27
CA ILE A 167 -3.14 -17.01 7.47
C ILE A 167 -4.12 -16.73 8.62
N THR A 168 -5.20 -17.49 8.73
CA THR A 168 -6.17 -17.35 9.84
C THR A 168 -5.58 -17.80 11.17
N TRP A 169 -4.73 -18.83 11.19
CA TRP A 169 -3.95 -19.21 12.36
C TRP A 169 -3.00 -18.10 12.81
N ILE A 170 -2.24 -17.49 11.87
CA ILE A 170 -1.37 -16.34 12.18
C ILE A 170 -2.19 -15.14 12.67
N ALA A 171 -3.36 -14.88 12.08
CA ALA A 171 -4.24 -13.82 12.53
C ALA A 171 -4.68 -14.03 13.99
N GLU A 172 -5.06 -15.26 14.35
CA GLU A 172 -5.38 -15.61 15.74
C GLU A 172 -4.18 -15.45 16.67
N TYR A 173 -2.99 -15.88 16.23
CA TYR A 173 -1.74 -15.69 16.98
C TYR A 173 -1.44 -14.21 17.24
N ILE A 174 -1.50 -13.35 16.23
CA ILE A 174 -1.32 -11.89 16.41
C ILE A 174 -2.35 -11.36 17.41
N ALA A 175 -3.63 -11.70 17.22
CA ALA A 175 -4.69 -11.17 18.07
C ALA A 175 -4.55 -11.62 19.54
N LYS A 176 -4.06 -12.83 19.82
CA LYS A 176 -4.07 -13.40 21.17
C LYS A 176 -2.73 -13.40 21.88
N SER A 177 -1.63 -13.47 21.13
CA SER A 177 -0.30 -13.76 21.68
C SER A 177 0.68 -12.59 21.57
N THR A 178 0.34 -11.53 20.85
CA THR A 178 1.23 -10.36 20.68
C THR A 178 0.54 -9.04 21.07
N ASN A 179 1.34 -7.98 21.20
CA ASN A 179 0.89 -6.61 21.42
C ASN A 179 0.58 -5.86 20.11
N ILE A 180 0.92 -6.46 18.96
CA ILE A 180 0.52 -5.93 17.64
C ILE A 180 -1.00 -5.94 17.57
N ASP A 181 -1.58 -4.79 17.23
CA ASP A 181 -3.02 -4.75 16.99
C ASP A 181 -3.37 -5.28 15.60
N LEU A 182 -4.51 -5.95 15.48
CA LEU A 182 -4.94 -6.59 14.25
C LEU A 182 -6.22 -5.96 13.72
N LEU A 183 -6.15 -5.49 12.48
CA LEU A 183 -7.32 -5.09 11.69
C LEU A 183 -7.47 -6.05 10.50
N ILE A 184 -8.62 -6.69 10.37
CA ILE A 184 -8.95 -7.54 9.22
C ILE A 184 -9.60 -6.68 8.13
N SER A 185 -8.99 -6.61 6.94
CA SER A 185 -9.36 -5.67 5.87
C SER A 185 -9.75 -6.34 4.55
N PRO A 186 -10.86 -7.11 4.48
CA PRO A 186 -11.30 -7.73 3.24
C PRO A 186 -11.65 -6.69 2.18
N VAL A 187 -11.37 -7.00 0.92
CA VAL A 187 -11.99 -6.35 -0.24
C VAL A 187 -13.30 -7.07 -0.55
N TRP A 188 -14.40 -6.33 -0.51
CA TRP A 188 -15.70 -6.81 -0.93
C TRP A 188 -15.78 -6.81 -2.45
N VAL A 189 -15.71 -8.01 -3.04
CA VAL A 189 -15.83 -8.30 -4.47
C VAL A 189 -17.25 -8.81 -4.76
N PRO A 190 -18.16 -7.94 -5.23
CA PRO A 190 -19.58 -8.25 -5.33
C PRO A 190 -19.83 -9.52 -6.13
N SER A 191 -20.81 -10.33 -5.74
CA SER A 191 -21.17 -11.64 -6.30
C SER A 191 -20.13 -12.76 -6.15
N LEU A 192 -18.89 -12.46 -5.78
CA LEU A 192 -17.85 -13.48 -5.58
C LEU A 192 -17.68 -13.84 -4.10
N ASN A 193 -17.61 -12.86 -3.21
CA ASN A 193 -17.38 -13.10 -1.77
C ASN A 193 -18.45 -12.46 -0.87
N ASP A 194 -19.64 -12.15 -1.38
CA ASP A 194 -20.74 -11.57 -0.58
C ASP A 194 -21.05 -12.41 0.67
N GLY A 195 -21.00 -13.75 0.53
CA GLY A 195 -21.24 -14.68 1.64
C GLY A 195 -20.09 -14.82 2.62
N GLU A 196 -18.88 -14.34 2.27
CA GLU A 196 -17.70 -14.40 3.14
C GLU A 196 -17.65 -13.23 4.10
N ILE A 197 -18.17 -12.05 3.71
CA ILE A 197 -18.09 -10.84 4.53
C ILE A 197 -18.67 -11.05 5.94
N PRO A 198 -19.88 -11.63 6.14
CA PRO A 198 -20.37 -11.94 7.48
C PRO A 198 -19.47 -12.92 8.26
N LYS A 199 -18.93 -13.95 7.58
CA LYS A 199 -18.06 -14.95 8.22
C LYS A 199 -16.74 -14.35 8.68
N ILE A 200 -16.17 -13.44 7.89
CA ILE A 200 -14.94 -12.71 8.22
C ILE A 200 -15.17 -11.78 9.43
N ILE A 201 -16.34 -11.13 9.52
CA ILE A 201 -16.72 -10.35 10.69
C ILE A 201 -16.78 -11.24 11.94
N GLU A 202 -17.48 -12.37 11.85
CA GLU A 202 -17.58 -13.34 12.95
C GLU A 202 -16.20 -13.87 13.37
N PHE A 203 -15.34 -14.18 12.41
CA PHE A 203 -13.97 -14.61 12.65
C PHE A 203 -13.15 -13.54 13.40
N ALA A 204 -13.14 -12.30 12.89
CA ALA A 204 -12.39 -11.19 13.51
C ALA A 204 -12.82 -10.95 14.96
N LEU A 205 -14.13 -11.00 15.23
CA LEU A 205 -14.68 -10.88 16.58
C LEU A 205 -14.30 -12.08 17.46
N LYS A 206 -14.37 -13.31 16.94
CA LYS A 206 -14.03 -14.54 17.67
C LYS A 206 -12.57 -14.56 18.14
N ILE A 207 -11.64 -14.10 17.30
CA ILE A 207 -10.21 -14.09 17.66
C ILE A 207 -9.82 -12.90 18.53
N GLY A 208 -10.69 -11.90 18.69
CA GLY A 208 -10.41 -10.69 19.46
C GLY A 208 -9.55 -9.67 18.71
N ALA A 209 -9.70 -9.57 17.38
CA ALA A 209 -9.07 -8.51 16.60
C ALA A 209 -9.53 -7.11 17.10
N GLY A 210 -8.73 -6.08 16.86
CA GLY A 210 -9.03 -4.69 17.21
C GLY A 210 -9.04 -4.38 18.71
N LYS A 211 -7.86 -4.45 19.34
CA LYS A 211 -7.63 -4.09 20.75
C LYS A 211 -7.60 -2.57 20.96
N ARG A 212 -6.94 -1.83 20.06
CA ARG A 212 -6.74 -0.38 20.14
C ARG A 212 -7.45 0.36 19.01
N TRP A 213 -7.42 -0.21 17.81
CA TRP A 213 -8.09 0.27 16.61
C TRP A 213 -9.28 -0.63 16.26
N PRO A 214 -10.16 -0.22 15.33
CA PRO A 214 -11.27 -1.06 14.91
C PRO A 214 -10.80 -2.43 14.39
N PRO A 215 -11.56 -3.51 14.66
CA PRO A 215 -11.19 -4.87 14.26
C PRO A 215 -11.27 -5.13 12.76
N LEU A 216 -12.06 -4.32 12.04
CA LEU A 216 -12.48 -4.58 10.68
C LEU A 216 -12.43 -3.31 9.84
N GLY A 217 -11.79 -3.39 8.67
CA GLY A 217 -11.76 -2.34 7.66
C GLY A 217 -12.19 -2.88 6.31
N ILE A 218 -13.50 -3.16 6.14
CA ILE A 218 -14.03 -3.70 4.89
C ILE A 218 -13.87 -2.65 3.78
N GLN A 219 -13.28 -3.05 2.66
CA GLN A 219 -12.96 -2.20 1.54
C GLN A 219 -13.91 -2.45 0.37
N LYS A 220 -14.37 -1.38 -0.28
CA LYS A 220 -15.13 -1.52 -1.52
C LYS A 220 -14.17 -1.85 -2.66
N MET A 221 -14.45 -2.87 -3.47
CA MET A 221 -13.70 -3.06 -4.73
C MET A 221 -13.83 -1.81 -5.61
N GLU A 222 -12.68 -1.25 -6.01
CA GLU A 222 -12.58 -0.15 -6.96
C GLU A 222 -12.01 -0.65 -8.29
N VAL A 223 -12.61 -0.20 -9.40
CA VAL A 223 -12.14 -0.55 -10.73
C VAL A 223 -11.23 0.56 -11.24
N HIS A 224 -9.94 0.25 -11.38
CA HIS A 224 -8.94 1.18 -11.88
C HIS A 224 -8.54 0.84 -13.32
N LYS A 225 -8.21 1.89 -14.10
CA LYS A 225 -7.79 1.75 -15.51
C LYS A 225 -6.65 0.76 -15.71
N TYR A 226 -5.70 0.74 -14.78
CA TYR A 226 -4.51 -0.11 -14.83
C TYR A 226 -4.61 -1.35 -13.93
N GLY A 227 -5.74 -1.58 -13.25
CA GLY A 227 -5.97 -2.73 -12.39
C GLY A 227 -6.57 -3.95 -13.10
N ARG A 228 -6.73 -5.04 -12.35
CA ARG A 228 -7.49 -6.23 -12.77
C ARG A 228 -8.94 -6.10 -12.33
N LYS A 229 -9.84 -6.60 -13.15
CA LYS A 229 -11.27 -6.66 -12.88
C LYS A 229 -11.78 -8.06 -13.21
N PRO A 230 -12.39 -8.78 -12.25
CA PRO A 230 -12.96 -10.09 -12.53
C PRO A 230 -14.07 -10.00 -13.60
N LYS A 231 -14.14 -10.98 -14.49
CA LYS A 231 -15.19 -11.05 -15.52
C LYS A 231 -16.57 -11.16 -14.84
N GLY A 232 -17.56 -10.45 -15.37
CA GLY A 232 -18.93 -10.48 -14.85
C GLY A 232 -19.19 -9.64 -13.59
N VAL A 233 -18.15 -9.18 -12.87
CA VAL A 233 -18.32 -8.41 -11.64
C VAL A 233 -18.56 -6.92 -11.94
N LYS A 234 -19.57 -6.34 -11.29
CA LYS A 234 -19.84 -4.89 -11.28
C LYS A 234 -19.53 -4.33 -9.90
N ALA A 235 -18.76 -3.25 -9.84
CA ALA A 235 -18.48 -2.57 -8.58
C ALA A 235 -19.77 -2.02 -7.97
N MET A 236 -19.87 -2.06 -6.64
CA MET A 236 -20.96 -1.43 -5.91
C MET A 236 -20.87 0.10 -6.01
N THR A 237 -22.02 0.76 -5.94
CA THR A 237 -22.06 2.19 -5.64
C THR A 237 -21.68 2.43 -4.18
N TRP A 238 -21.14 3.60 -3.87
CA TRP A 238 -20.85 3.98 -2.49
C TRP A 238 -22.09 3.96 -1.59
N TYR A 239 -23.25 4.38 -2.11
CA TYR A 239 -24.52 4.29 -1.39
C TYR A 239 -24.84 2.85 -0.97
N ARG A 240 -24.80 1.90 -1.91
CA ARG A 240 -25.08 0.49 -1.61
C ARG A 240 -24.06 -0.07 -0.63
N PHE A 241 -22.79 0.26 -0.81
CA PHE A 241 -21.71 -0.21 0.06
C PHE A 241 -21.92 0.25 1.52
N TYR A 242 -22.09 1.55 1.77
CA TYR A 242 -22.30 2.05 3.13
C TYR A 242 -23.63 1.61 3.73
N ARG A 243 -24.68 1.45 2.91
CA ARG A 243 -25.94 0.86 3.38
C ARG A 243 -25.73 -0.58 3.88
N SER A 244 -25.03 -1.42 3.11
CA SER A 244 -24.73 -2.79 3.51
C SER A 244 -23.83 -2.85 4.74
N LEU A 245 -22.83 -1.97 4.87
CA LEU A 245 -22.03 -1.88 6.09
C LEU A 245 -22.90 -1.53 7.29
N LYS A 246 -23.80 -0.55 7.18
CA LYS A 246 -24.71 -0.17 8.28
C LYS A 246 -25.62 -1.33 8.72
N GLU A 247 -26.11 -2.12 7.78
CA GLU A 247 -26.91 -3.32 8.06
C GLU A 247 -26.07 -4.37 8.82
N LEU A 248 -24.82 -4.57 8.41
CA LEU A 248 -23.88 -5.47 9.09
C LEU A 248 -23.45 -4.96 10.48
N GLU A 249 -23.22 -3.64 10.64
CA GLU A 249 -22.90 -3.02 11.93
C GLU A 249 -24.03 -3.29 12.94
N ALA A 250 -25.29 -3.11 12.53
CA ALA A 250 -26.45 -3.36 13.38
C ALA A 250 -26.59 -4.85 13.74
N ARG A 251 -26.32 -5.75 12.78
CA ARG A 251 -26.39 -7.20 12.99
C ARG A 251 -25.31 -7.71 13.94
N PHE A 252 -24.06 -7.30 13.73
CA PHE A 252 -22.89 -7.82 14.45
C PHE A 252 -22.47 -6.96 15.65
N LYS A 253 -23.11 -5.79 15.85
CA LYS A 253 -22.83 -4.85 16.94
C LYS A 253 -21.37 -4.43 17.00
N VAL A 254 -20.77 -4.21 15.84
CA VAL A 254 -19.38 -3.78 15.65
C VAL A 254 -19.34 -2.62 14.66
N LYS A 255 -18.40 -1.69 14.84
CA LYS A 255 -18.20 -0.58 13.91
C LYS A 255 -17.50 -1.06 12.64
N LEU A 256 -18.07 -0.75 11.47
CA LEU A 256 -17.57 -1.08 10.13
C LEU A 256 -17.47 0.16 9.22
N ILE A 257 -18.19 1.24 9.54
CA ILE A 257 -18.06 2.52 8.84
C ILE A 257 -16.98 3.34 9.55
N LEU A 258 -15.76 3.19 9.05
CA LEU A 258 -14.58 3.82 9.63
C LEU A 258 -14.37 5.25 9.12
N SER A 259 -13.67 6.03 9.93
CA SER A 259 -13.21 7.38 9.62
C SER A 259 -11.72 7.51 9.95
N PRO A 260 -11.01 8.50 9.36
CA PRO A 260 -9.61 8.75 9.71
C PRO A 260 -9.37 8.93 11.22
N ARG A 261 -10.35 9.47 11.95
CA ARG A 261 -10.27 9.70 13.41
C ARG A 261 -10.16 8.41 14.21
N ASP A 262 -10.72 7.32 13.70
CA ASP A 262 -10.63 6.01 14.36
C ASP A 262 -9.19 5.50 14.43
N PHE A 263 -8.30 6.05 13.60
CA PHE A 263 -6.87 5.77 13.57
C PHE A 263 -6.02 6.91 14.12
N GLY A 264 -6.62 7.95 14.69
CA GLY A 264 -5.89 9.15 15.12
C GLY A 264 -5.38 10.02 13.97
N ILE A 265 -5.84 9.79 12.73
CA ILE A 265 -5.39 10.52 11.56
C ILE A 265 -5.99 11.93 11.56
N HIS A 266 -5.11 12.93 11.48
CA HIS A 266 -5.46 14.35 11.47
C HIS A 266 -4.60 15.13 10.47
N LYS A 267 -5.05 16.32 10.08
CA LYS A 267 -4.33 17.17 9.12
C LYS A 267 -2.98 17.62 9.69
N ARG A 268 -1.97 17.67 8.83
CA ARG A 268 -0.64 18.22 9.10
C ARG A 268 -0.18 19.06 7.91
N VAL A 269 0.89 19.82 8.11
CA VAL A 269 1.56 20.50 7.00
C VAL A 269 1.97 19.48 5.94
N LYS A 270 1.76 19.88 4.67
CA LYS A 270 2.18 19.09 3.50
C LYS A 270 3.63 19.42 3.18
N VAL A 271 4.39 18.41 2.76
CA VAL A 271 5.66 18.63 2.08
C VAL A 271 5.42 19.54 0.87
N PRO A 272 6.14 20.67 0.74
CA PRO A 272 5.93 21.61 -0.36
C PRO A 272 6.11 20.96 -1.73
N SER A 273 5.20 21.30 -2.65
CA SER A 273 5.26 20.87 -4.04
C SER A 273 6.07 21.86 -4.89
N PRO A 274 7.13 21.43 -5.60
CA PRO A 274 7.92 22.31 -6.46
C PRO A 274 7.36 22.49 -7.87
N PHE A 275 6.22 21.85 -8.17
CA PHE A 275 5.56 21.90 -9.48
C PHE A 275 4.13 22.40 -9.39
N ARG A 276 3.69 23.08 -10.45
CA ARG A 276 2.29 23.40 -10.72
C ARG A 276 1.76 22.62 -11.90
N ARG A 277 0.45 22.38 -11.92
CA ARG A 277 -0.20 21.76 -13.09
C ARG A 277 -0.04 22.66 -14.31
N PHE A 278 0.25 22.05 -15.45
CA PHE A 278 0.56 22.65 -16.74
C PHE A 278 1.88 23.43 -16.82
N GLU A 279 2.72 23.36 -15.78
CA GLU A 279 4.08 23.87 -15.85
C GLU A 279 4.91 23.04 -16.84
N LYS A 280 5.72 23.71 -17.66
CA LYS A 280 6.74 23.08 -18.48
C LYS A 280 8.06 23.02 -17.72
N VAL A 281 8.69 21.86 -17.68
CA VAL A 281 9.95 21.65 -16.95
C VAL A 281 10.87 20.71 -17.71
N ARG A 282 12.19 20.93 -17.61
CA ARG A 282 13.18 19.97 -18.10
C ARG A 282 13.41 18.89 -17.06
N VAL A 283 13.38 17.64 -17.50
CA VAL A 283 13.45 16.47 -16.64
C VAL A 283 14.54 15.53 -17.16
N ARG A 284 15.42 15.08 -16.27
CA ARG A 284 16.40 14.03 -16.56
C ARG A 284 15.69 12.68 -16.44
N VAL A 285 15.73 11.87 -17.49
CA VAL A 285 15.10 10.55 -17.50
C VAL A 285 16.07 9.52 -16.96
N VAL A 286 15.72 8.88 -15.85
CA VAL A 286 16.66 8.06 -15.06
C VAL A 286 16.41 6.55 -15.15
N GLY A 287 15.21 6.14 -15.58
CA GLY A 287 14.89 4.72 -15.66
C GLY A 287 13.54 4.44 -16.30
N PRO A 288 13.18 3.16 -16.48
CA PRO A 288 11.83 2.78 -16.85
C PRO A 288 10.85 3.20 -15.76
N GLY A 289 9.63 3.54 -16.16
CA GLY A 289 8.51 3.69 -15.22
C GLY A 289 8.02 2.33 -14.77
N TRP A 290 7.05 2.33 -13.86
CA TRP A 290 6.52 1.10 -13.31
C TRP A 290 5.60 0.37 -14.31
N LEU A 291 4.72 1.09 -14.99
CA LEU A 291 3.84 0.55 -16.02
C LEU A 291 4.47 0.72 -17.41
N LYS A 292 4.17 -0.18 -18.35
CA LYS A 292 4.53 -0.07 -19.76
C LYS A 292 4.12 1.30 -20.32
N GLY A 293 5.01 1.91 -21.11
CA GLY A 293 4.85 3.26 -21.65
C GLY A 293 5.20 4.39 -20.68
N GLU A 294 5.61 4.07 -19.44
CA GLU A 294 6.09 5.07 -18.49
C GLU A 294 7.63 5.13 -18.44
N LYS A 295 8.16 6.30 -18.04
CA LYS A 295 9.56 6.51 -17.62
C LYS A 295 9.60 7.22 -16.27
N LEU A 296 10.69 7.04 -15.52
CA LEU A 296 10.98 7.85 -14.35
C LEU A 296 11.83 9.05 -14.76
N GLY A 297 11.38 10.23 -14.32
CA GLY A 297 12.06 11.48 -14.54
C GLY A 297 12.42 12.17 -13.21
N VAL A 298 13.53 12.90 -13.18
CA VAL A 298 13.97 13.65 -12.00
C VAL A 298 14.08 15.13 -12.35
N ALA A 299 13.47 15.96 -11.50
CA ALA A 299 13.65 17.42 -11.51
C ALA A 299 13.34 18.00 -10.11
N LYS A 300 14.04 19.08 -9.74
CA LYS A 300 13.80 19.82 -8.48
C LYS A 300 13.73 18.93 -7.22
N GLY A 301 14.57 17.89 -7.13
CA GLY A 301 14.59 16.96 -5.99
C GLY A 301 13.34 16.07 -5.86
N ARG A 302 12.63 15.84 -6.96
CA ARG A 302 11.44 14.99 -7.03
C ARG A 302 11.49 14.03 -8.21
N THR A 303 10.82 12.91 -8.04
CA THR A 303 10.54 11.94 -9.09
C THR A 303 9.22 12.28 -9.79
N LEU A 304 9.18 12.17 -11.11
CA LEU A 304 8.00 12.36 -11.93
C LEU A 304 7.76 11.06 -12.71
N THR A 305 6.52 10.61 -12.76
CA THR A 305 6.08 9.58 -13.70
C THR A 305 5.80 10.24 -15.04
N LEU A 306 6.63 9.93 -16.03
CA LEU A 306 6.42 10.37 -17.41
C LEU A 306 5.54 9.35 -18.11
N VAL A 307 4.34 9.75 -18.54
CA VAL A 307 3.42 8.90 -19.31
C VAL A 307 3.57 9.14 -20.80
N ASP A 308 3.16 8.16 -21.61
CA ASP A 308 3.28 8.20 -23.08
C ASP A 308 4.74 8.44 -23.52
N ALA A 309 5.68 7.81 -22.83
CA ALA A 309 7.11 8.08 -22.90
C ALA A 309 7.94 6.91 -23.50
N ASP A 310 7.30 6.02 -24.26
CA ASP A 310 7.93 4.84 -24.87
C ASP A 310 9.19 5.19 -25.68
N GLN A 311 9.13 6.27 -26.44
CA GLN A 311 10.21 6.72 -27.33
C GLN A 311 11.27 7.57 -26.63
N VAL A 312 11.09 7.88 -25.34
CA VAL A 312 12.02 8.72 -24.59
C VAL A 312 13.21 7.90 -24.11
N LYS A 313 14.42 8.29 -24.53
CA LYS A 313 15.66 7.60 -24.18
C LYS A 313 16.02 7.82 -22.71
N ILE A 314 16.33 6.74 -21.98
CA ILE A 314 16.89 6.82 -20.62
C ILE A 314 18.27 7.49 -20.68
N GLY A 315 18.57 8.35 -19.71
CA GLY A 315 19.77 9.20 -19.66
C GLY A 315 19.62 10.54 -20.40
N SER A 316 18.55 10.72 -21.19
CA SER A 316 18.29 12.01 -21.84
C SER A 316 17.66 13.03 -20.89
N THR A 317 17.75 14.31 -21.26
CA THR A 317 16.97 15.38 -20.64
C THR A 317 15.93 15.87 -21.63
N VAL A 318 14.64 15.81 -21.26
CA VAL A 318 13.52 16.20 -22.13
C VAL A 318 12.66 17.27 -21.49
N SER A 319 12.03 18.09 -22.31
CA SER A 319 11.00 19.02 -21.87
C SER A 319 9.69 18.26 -21.69
N VAL A 320 9.05 18.42 -20.55
CA VAL A 320 7.77 17.80 -20.23
C VAL A 320 6.76 18.84 -19.74
N THR A 321 5.49 18.55 -19.91
CA THR A 321 4.40 19.31 -19.26
C THR A 321 3.87 18.51 -18.08
N VAL A 322 3.84 19.10 -16.89
CA VAL A 322 3.29 18.45 -15.68
C VAL A 322 1.76 18.45 -15.77
N ILE A 323 1.16 17.29 -16.04
CA ILE A 323 -0.29 17.17 -16.24
C ILE A 323 -1.06 16.84 -14.95
N GLY A 324 -0.36 16.29 -13.94
CA GLY A 324 -0.93 15.93 -12.64
C GLY A 324 -0.03 16.33 -11.48
N VAL A 325 -0.62 17.01 -10.50
CA VAL A 325 0.00 17.33 -9.20
C VAL A 325 -1.03 17.01 -8.13
N LYS A 326 -0.84 15.91 -7.39
CA LYS A 326 -1.78 15.50 -6.33
C LYS A 326 -1.03 14.76 -5.24
N ASP A 327 -1.19 15.19 -4.00
CA ASP A 327 -0.61 14.53 -2.81
C ASP A 327 0.89 14.25 -2.93
N GLY A 328 1.64 15.23 -3.45
CA GLY A 328 3.08 15.10 -3.67
C GLY A 328 3.47 14.15 -4.82
N LEU A 329 2.51 13.66 -5.61
CA LEU A 329 2.74 12.82 -6.79
C LEU A 329 2.69 13.66 -8.07
N TYR A 330 3.61 13.37 -8.99
CA TYR A 330 3.79 14.15 -10.21
C TYR A 330 3.68 13.27 -11.45
N ILE A 331 2.73 13.60 -12.32
CA ILE A 331 2.58 12.97 -13.63
C ILE A 331 2.86 14.02 -14.69
N ALA A 332 3.74 13.70 -15.63
CA ALA A 332 4.09 14.60 -16.72
C ALA A 332 4.08 13.86 -18.07
N ARG A 333 3.97 14.62 -19.16
CA ARG A 333 4.03 14.10 -20.54
C ARG A 333 5.14 14.82 -21.31
N PRO A 334 5.97 14.10 -22.10
CA PRO A 334 6.91 14.73 -23.03
C PRO A 334 6.22 15.72 -23.98
N VAL A 335 6.92 16.80 -24.33
CA VAL A 335 6.44 17.85 -25.26
C VAL A 335 7.05 17.65 -26.64
#